data_AF-A0A5C4J1P1-F1
#
_entry.id   AF-A0A5C4J1P1-F1
#
_cell.length_a   1.000
_cell.length_b   1.000
_cell.length_c   1.000
_cell.angle_alpha   90.00
_cell.angle_beta   90.00
_cell.angle_gamma   90.00
#
_symmetry.space_group_name_H-M   'P 1'
#
loop_
_entity.id
_entity.type
_entity.pdbx_description
1 polymer ?
#
loop_
_entity_poly.entity_id
_entity_poly.type
_entity_poly.pdbx_seq_one_letter_code
_entity_poly.pdbx_strand_id
1 'polypeptide(L)'
;MAAVAVSVAPDTVGWVSSLFGSGSEKYIVGGSSLALQCDGFLQWLDFSMSPWYVRLSTMPYLVLIPAFLVWLVTKRRAVGWVAAGVIGPVMVCEPLLLGYDAARWGGACADLWLFPYAGRQIVSWAIGLVPVVLILTATYRPGRRAVRAVSATVVVSLMFGVAADAQPPRTVMTSPDDYKAVRYVDGENTETLASVVEHLSQHQRRLAYVCSLRGYPGLLASGSKRPTEDDPLSDGVLLDQGERACRGDKQMSPHDLGRRGARWPTTKEMAYLCPETALPQQREADRRNAESVAEYRRYRVKALAYCKRTVPHGPRPVRQFTDLISGGESSSYSVGSGDDSTSFDKALHDGLVAAAGQTVTVSTGSEGDVCLTVRAYREAPPLVTKGWERVAEVGFDSADGRAEVGSLWAPVEAPPVTAAGPGPYRLRVHVRGRNEPEAFSPEMPKEHHLIVVFPGRSKKQELFKNAER
;
A
#
# COMPACT_ATOMS: atom_id res chain seq x y z
N MET A 1 -7.01 54.80 -30.86
CA MET A 1 -8.09 53.88 -31.30
C MET A 1 -7.77 52.41 -30.98
N ALA A 2 -6.62 51.85 -31.36
CA ALA A 2 -6.25 50.47 -31.00
C ALA A 2 -6.20 50.18 -29.48
N ALA A 3 -5.75 51.12 -28.65
CA ALA A 3 -5.70 50.94 -27.19
C ALA A 3 -7.09 50.91 -26.51
N VAL A 4 -8.09 51.57 -27.09
CA VAL A 4 -9.48 51.57 -26.59
C VAL A 4 -10.21 50.29 -27.04
N ALA A 5 -9.87 49.75 -28.21
CA ALA A 5 -10.38 48.46 -28.67
C ALA A 5 -9.86 47.29 -27.81
N VAL A 6 -8.62 47.37 -27.32
CA VAL A 6 -8.02 46.35 -26.44
C VAL A 6 -8.58 46.39 -25.01
N SER A 7 -9.05 47.54 -24.52
CA SER A 7 -9.62 47.66 -23.18
C SER A 7 -11.08 47.22 -23.07
N VAL A 8 -11.83 47.16 -24.18
CA VAL A 8 -13.27 46.79 -24.18
C VAL A 8 -13.51 45.35 -24.66
N ALA A 9 -12.55 44.74 -25.38
CA ALA A 9 -12.66 43.37 -25.87
C ALA A 9 -12.86 42.28 -24.79
N PRO A 10 -12.20 42.31 -23.61
CA PRO A 10 -12.35 41.25 -22.60
C PRO A 10 -13.78 41.12 -22.06
N ASP A 11 -14.46 42.26 -21.87
CA ASP A 11 -15.82 42.29 -21.32
C ASP A 11 -16.85 41.75 -22.33
N THR A 12 -16.64 41.98 -23.63
CA THR A 12 -17.52 41.44 -24.68
C THR A 12 -17.40 39.92 -24.84
N VAL A 13 -16.20 39.36 -24.64
CA VAL A 13 -15.96 37.91 -24.68
C VAL A 13 -16.55 37.21 -23.44
N GLY A 14 -16.49 37.87 -22.27
CA GLY A 14 -17.17 37.41 -21.05
C GLY A 14 -18.67 37.21 -21.24
N TRP A 15 -19.33 38.17 -21.90
CA TRP A 15 -20.77 38.11 -22.21
C TRP A 15 -21.16 37.06 -23.26
N VAL A 16 -20.35 36.85 -24.29
CA VAL A 16 -20.62 35.79 -25.29
C VAL A 16 -20.41 34.39 -24.69
N SER A 17 -19.44 34.24 -23.78
CA SER A 17 -19.15 32.95 -23.14
C SER A 17 -20.18 32.53 -22.08
N SER A 18 -20.90 33.46 -21.46
CA SER A 18 -21.96 33.15 -20.48
C SER A 18 -23.23 32.60 -21.14
N LEU A 19 -23.45 32.91 -22.43
CA LEU A 19 -24.59 32.41 -23.21
C LEU A 19 -24.49 30.92 -23.59
N PHE A 20 -23.31 30.30 -23.46
CA PHE A 20 -23.08 28.89 -23.81
C PHE A 20 -22.74 27.99 -22.62
N GLY A 21 -22.80 28.50 -21.38
CA GLY A 21 -22.52 27.71 -20.18
C GLY A 21 -23.76 26.99 -19.65
N SER A 22 -23.95 25.71 -20.01
CA SER A 22 -24.95 24.84 -19.36
C SER A 22 -24.52 24.52 -17.92
N GLY A 23 -25.42 24.71 -16.95
CA GLY A 23 -25.14 24.65 -15.52
C GLY A 23 -24.46 23.38 -15.01
N SER A 24 -23.47 23.56 -14.14
CA SER A 24 -22.71 22.48 -13.48
C SER A 24 -22.74 22.66 -11.96
N GLU A 25 -23.74 22.10 -11.28
CA GLU A 25 -23.90 22.24 -9.82
C GLU A 25 -23.58 20.97 -9.03
N LYS A 26 -22.96 19.91 -9.60
CA LYS A 26 -22.88 18.60 -8.92
C LYS A 26 -21.57 17.77 -8.96
N TYR A 27 -20.40 18.30 -9.35
CA TYR A 27 -19.24 17.42 -9.61
C TYR A 27 -17.96 17.64 -8.77
N ILE A 28 -17.98 18.42 -7.68
CA ILE A 28 -16.74 18.72 -6.92
C ILE A 28 -16.27 17.58 -5.99
N VAL A 29 -17.07 16.53 -5.71
CA VAL A 29 -16.76 15.60 -4.61
C VAL A 29 -15.93 14.36 -5.00
N GLY A 30 -15.62 14.14 -6.28
CA GLY A 30 -14.94 12.89 -6.73
C GLY A 30 -13.42 12.96 -7.01
N GLY A 31 -12.80 14.15 -7.07
CA GLY A 31 -11.48 14.32 -7.72
C GLY A 31 -10.26 14.49 -6.80
N SER A 32 -10.39 14.37 -5.48
CA SER A 32 -9.34 14.77 -4.53
C SER A 32 -8.09 13.87 -4.52
N SER A 33 -8.17 12.62 -4.98
CA SER A 33 -7.03 11.70 -5.02
C SER A 33 -6.12 11.91 -6.23
N LEU A 34 -6.67 12.29 -7.39
CA LEU A 34 -5.91 12.55 -8.62
C LEU A 34 -5.08 13.84 -8.54
N ALA A 35 -5.61 14.87 -7.85
CA ALA A 35 -4.92 16.15 -7.70
C ALA A 35 -3.58 16.08 -6.96
N LEU A 36 -3.36 15.04 -6.15
CA LEU A 36 -2.14 14.87 -5.36
C LEU A 36 -0.93 14.36 -6.17
N GLN A 37 -1.11 13.98 -7.45
CA GLN A 37 -0.05 13.45 -8.30
C GLN A 37 0.49 14.48 -9.31
N CYS A 38 -0.22 15.58 -9.53
CA CYS A 38 0.12 16.60 -10.52
C CYS A 38 0.94 17.72 -9.85
N ASP A 39 2.25 17.53 -9.74
CA ASP A 39 3.17 18.47 -9.08
C ASP A 39 3.03 19.92 -9.61
N GLY A 40 2.82 20.10 -10.93
CA GLY A 40 2.61 21.41 -11.54
C GLY A 40 1.30 22.05 -11.09
N PHE A 41 0.21 21.28 -11.02
CA PHE A 41 -1.09 21.73 -10.51
C PHE A 41 -1.02 22.12 -9.04
N LEU A 42 -0.31 21.34 -8.22
CA LEU A 42 -0.09 21.65 -6.80
C LEU A 42 0.72 22.95 -6.64
N GLN A 43 1.79 23.12 -7.41
CA GLN A 43 2.55 24.38 -7.43
C GLN A 43 1.67 25.54 -7.90
N TRP A 44 0.81 25.32 -8.90
CA TRP A 44 -0.14 26.34 -9.35
C TRP A 44 -1.15 26.70 -8.26
N LEU A 45 -1.64 25.76 -7.47
CA LEU A 45 -2.51 26.07 -6.32
C LEU A 45 -1.79 26.99 -5.32
N ASP A 46 -0.53 26.69 -4.98
CA ASP A 46 0.27 27.53 -4.09
C ASP A 46 0.48 28.94 -4.67
N PHE A 47 0.82 29.04 -5.96
CA PHE A 47 1.04 30.33 -6.63
C PHE A 47 -0.25 31.12 -6.85
N SER A 48 -1.33 30.46 -7.22
CA SER A 48 -2.63 31.07 -7.52
C SER A 48 -3.31 31.63 -6.27
N MET A 49 -2.97 31.14 -5.09
CA MET A 49 -3.39 31.74 -3.81
C MET A 49 -2.61 33.00 -3.45
N SER A 50 -1.49 33.30 -4.12
CA SER A 50 -0.69 34.47 -3.79
C SER A 50 -1.40 35.77 -4.20
N PRO A 51 -1.58 36.76 -3.29
CA PRO A 51 -2.36 37.97 -3.59
C PRO A 51 -1.84 38.77 -4.79
N TRP A 52 -0.53 38.77 -5.03
CA TRP A 52 0.06 39.48 -6.16
C TRP A 52 -0.22 38.78 -7.50
N TYR A 53 -0.23 37.44 -7.51
CA TYR A 53 -0.50 36.66 -8.71
C TYR A 53 -1.95 36.86 -9.15
N VAL A 54 -2.90 36.67 -8.22
CA VAL A 54 -4.34 36.91 -8.48
C VAL A 54 -4.57 38.32 -9.00
N ARG A 55 -3.95 39.32 -8.38
CA ARG A 55 -4.12 40.73 -8.77
C ARG A 55 -3.55 41.01 -10.16
N LEU A 56 -2.40 40.43 -10.52
CA LEU A 56 -1.81 40.62 -11.85
C LEU A 56 -2.52 39.82 -12.95
N SER A 57 -2.99 38.61 -12.65
CA SER A 57 -3.69 37.76 -13.63
C SER A 57 -5.10 38.26 -13.93
N THR A 58 -5.84 38.70 -12.91
CA THR A 58 -7.21 39.24 -13.07
C THR A 58 -7.23 40.70 -13.51
N MET A 59 -6.23 41.50 -13.14
CA MET A 59 -6.16 42.93 -13.45
C MET A 59 -4.84 43.31 -14.14
N PRO A 60 -4.53 42.74 -15.33
CA PRO A 60 -3.28 43.04 -16.02
C PRO A 60 -3.16 44.53 -16.38
N TYR A 61 -4.30 45.24 -16.49
CA TYR A 61 -4.35 46.67 -16.74
C TYR A 61 -3.64 47.52 -15.69
N LEU A 62 -3.44 47.02 -14.46
CA LEU A 62 -2.66 47.69 -13.42
C LEU A 62 -1.20 47.91 -13.80
N VAL A 63 -0.66 47.07 -14.70
CA VAL A 63 0.70 47.24 -15.24
C VAL A 63 0.63 47.86 -16.63
N LEU A 64 -0.35 47.47 -17.46
CA LEU A 64 -0.46 47.95 -18.84
C LEU A 64 -0.74 49.46 -18.92
N ILE A 65 -1.68 49.98 -18.14
CA ILE A 65 -2.08 51.39 -18.21
C ILE A 65 -0.93 52.32 -17.77
N PRO A 66 -0.29 52.12 -16.61
CA PRO A 66 0.84 52.96 -16.21
C PRO A 66 2.01 52.86 -17.19
N ALA A 67 2.34 51.65 -17.67
CA ALA A 67 3.38 51.47 -18.66
C ALA A 67 3.08 52.21 -19.97
N PHE A 68 1.82 52.17 -20.42
CA PHE A 68 1.39 52.89 -21.61
C PHE A 68 1.45 54.41 -21.43
N LEU A 69 1.00 54.94 -20.29
CA LEU A 69 1.05 56.37 -19.98
C LEU A 69 2.50 56.88 -19.90
N VAL A 70 3.37 56.15 -19.19
CA VAL A 70 4.81 56.48 -19.12
C VAL A 70 5.45 56.39 -20.51
N TRP A 71 5.09 55.39 -21.31
CA TRP A 71 5.54 55.30 -22.70
C TRP A 71 5.04 56.47 -23.56
N LEU A 72 3.79 56.91 -23.39
CA LEU A 72 3.23 58.03 -24.15
C LEU A 72 4.02 59.32 -23.93
N VAL A 73 4.42 59.59 -22.68
CA VAL A 73 5.19 60.78 -22.28
C VAL A 73 6.66 60.64 -22.69
N THR A 74 7.30 59.53 -22.32
CA THR A 74 8.76 59.38 -22.45
C THR A 74 9.19 58.91 -23.82
N LYS A 75 8.28 58.29 -24.60
CA LYS A 75 8.56 57.52 -25.82
C LYS A 75 9.63 56.43 -25.65
N ARG A 76 9.96 56.04 -24.40
CA ARG A 76 11.01 55.06 -24.09
C ARG A 76 10.47 53.64 -24.21
N ARG A 77 11.09 52.85 -25.08
CA ARG A 77 10.73 51.42 -25.30
C ARG A 77 10.98 50.54 -24.09
N ALA A 78 11.95 50.90 -23.24
CA ALA A 78 12.28 50.16 -22.02
C ALA A 78 11.04 49.94 -21.12
N VAL A 79 10.08 50.88 -21.15
CA VAL A 79 8.85 50.81 -20.37
C VAL A 79 7.97 49.63 -20.81
N GLY A 80 7.86 49.37 -22.12
CA GLY A 80 7.12 48.20 -22.61
C GLY A 80 7.82 46.89 -22.30
N TRP A 81 9.16 46.85 -22.30
CA TRP A 81 9.91 45.67 -21.88
C TRP A 81 9.71 45.32 -20.42
N VAL A 82 9.72 46.33 -19.54
CA VAL A 82 9.43 46.13 -18.12
C VAL A 82 8.00 45.60 -17.95
N ALA A 83 7.02 46.17 -18.65
CA ALA A 83 5.64 45.69 -18.60
C ALA A 83 5.50 44.24 -19.10
N ALA A 84 6.12 43.90 -20.23
CA ALA A 84 6.12 42.54 -20.76
C ALA A 84 6.87 41.56 -19.85
N GLY A 85 7.97 41.97 -19.21
CA GLY A 85 8.72 41.15 -18.26
C GLY A 85 7.99 40.90 -16.95
N VAL A 86 7.09 41.80 -16.53
CA VAL A 86 6.26 41.63 -15.34
C VAL A 86 5.04 40.76 -15.64
N ILE A 87 4.32 41.02 -16.73
CA ILE A 87 3.07 40.31 -17.05
C ILE A 87 3.33 38.97 -17.74
N GLY A 88 4.38 38.87 -18.56
CA GLY A 88 4.68 37.69 -19.37
C GLY A 88 4.80 36.40 -18.54
N PRO A 89 5.64 36.35 -17.49
CA PRO A 89 5.76 35.17 -16.65
C PRO A 89 4.44 34.74 -16.00
N VAL A 90 3.62 35.71 -15.56
CA VAL A 90 2.31 35.44 -14.96
C VAL A 90 1.37 34.78 -15.97
N MET A 91 1.32 35.30 -17.20
CA MET A 91 0.43 34.78 -18.25
C MET A 91 0.89 33.46 -18.87
N VAL A 92 2.17 33.12 -18.75
CA VAL A 92 2.76 31.88 -19.29
C VAL A 92 2.87 30.78 -18.21
N CYS A 93 2.71 31.11 -16.93
CA CYS A 93 2.85 30.17 -15.81
C CYS A 93 1.94 28.95 -15.95
N GLU A 94 0.64 29.18 -16.13
CA GLU A 94 -0.38 28.11 -16.20
C GLU A 94 -0.17 27.15 -17.38
N PRO A 95 0.01 27.61 -18.64
CA PRO A 95 0.26 26.69 -19.75
C PRO A 95 1.60 25.96 -19.63
N LEU A 96 2.61 26.55 -18.99
CA LEU A 96 3.87 25.85 -18.73
C LEU A 96 3.71 24.74 -17.69
N LEU A 97 2.98 25.00 -16.61
CA LEU A 97 2.73 24.01 -15.56
C LEU A 97 1.81 22.89 -16.07
N LEU A 98 0.81 23.20 -16.89
CA LEU A 98 0.05 22.19 -17.65
C LEU A 98 0.99 21.36 -18.53
N GLY A 99 1.85 22.01 -19.32
CA GLY A 99 2.79 21.30 -20.21
C GLY A 99 3.75 20.40 -19.44
N TYR A 100 4.22 20.85 -18.29
CA TYR A 100 5.05 20.07 -17.37
C TYR A 100 4.29 18.82 -16.86
N ASP A 101 3.06 18.99 -16.38
CA ASP A 101 2.27 17.88 -15.86
C ASP A 101 1.82 16.92 -16.95
N ALA A 102 1.41 17.41 -18.12
CA ALA A 102 1.03 16.57 -19.26
C ALA A 102 2.24 15.75 -19.75
N ALA A 103 3.43 16.36 -19.84
CA ALA A 103 4.63 15.65 -20.26
C ALA A 103 5.09 14.59 -19.24
N ARG A 104 4.85 14.81 -17.94
CA ARG A 104 5.32 13.93 -16.87
C ARG A 104 4.31 12.84 -16.49
N TRP A 105 3.03 13.18 -16.48
CA TRP A 105 1.95 12.36 -15.92
C TRP A 105 0.88 11.99 -16.94
N GLY A 106 0.97 12.51 -18.17
CA GLY A 106 0.06 12.18 -19.27
C GLY A 106 -1.34 12.81 -19.12
N GLY A 107 -2.33 12.17 -19.76
CA GLY A 107 -3.70 12.68 -19.88
C GLY A 107 -4.41 12.92 -18.54
N ALA A 108 -4.14 12.10 -17.51
CA ALA A 108 -4.81 12.20 -16.22
C ALA A 108 -4.61 13.57 -15.55
N CYS A 109 -3.40 14.14 -15.63
CA CYS A 109 -3.16 15.50 -15.12
C CYS A 109 -3.64 16.57 -16.09
N ALA A 110 -3.56 16.35 -17.41
CA ALA A 110 -4.09 17.30 -18.39
C ALA A 110 -5.61 17.51 -18.20
N ASP A 111 -6.35 16.44 -17.95
CA ASP A 111 -7.79 16.49 -17.68
C ASP A 111 -8.11 17.31 -16.43
N LEU A 112 -7.30 17.19 -15.37
CA LEU A 112 -7.44 17.97 -14.14
C LEU A 112 -7.29 19.48 -14.39
N TRP A 113 -6.27 19.87 -15.17
CA TRP A 113 -6.00 21.27 -15.54
C TRP A 113 -7.10 21.86 -16.43
N LEU A 114 -7.69 21.03 -17.29
CA LEU A 114 -8.67 21.43 -18.27
C LEU A 114 -10.11 21.35 -17.74
N PHE A 115 -10.32 20.75 -16.57
CA PHE A 115 -11.64 20.64 -15.94
C PHE A 115 -12.12 21.98 -15.35
N PRO A 116 -13.43 22.33 -15.45
CA PRO A 116 -14.50 21.63 -16.17
C PRO A 116 -14.64 22.04 -17.64
N TYR A 117 -13.84 22.99 -18.13
CA TYR A 117 -14.03 23.61 -19.44
C TYR A 117 -12.71 23.73 -20.21
N ALA A 118 -12.25 22.62 -20.81
CA ALA A 118 -10.96 22.53 -21.49
C ALA A 118 -10.75 23.65 -22.52
N GLY A 119 -11.76 23.85 -23.37
CA GLY A 119 -11.73 24.90 -24.40
C GLY A 119 -11.71 26.30 -23.80
N ARG A 120 -12.42 26.54 -22.69
CA ARG A 120 -12.51 27.87 -22.08
C ARG A 120 -11.18 28.27 -21.42
N GLN A 121 -10.49 27.33 -20.77
CA GLN A 121 -9.21 27.63 -20.12
C GLN A 121 -8.11 27.94 -21.13
N ILE A 122 -7.98 27.12 -22.18
CA ILE A 122 -6.99 27.37 -23.23
C ILE A 122 -7.26 28.71 -23.92
N VAL A 123 -8.53 29.03 -24.20
CA VAL A 123 -8.93 30.33 -24.78
C VAL A 123 -8.60 31.47 -23.81
N SER A 124 -8.86 31.31 -22.51
CA SER A 124 -8.54 32.31 -21.49
C SER A 124 -7.04 32.62 -21.45
N TRP A 125 -6.19 31.58 -21.44
CA TRP A 125 -4.73 31.74 -21.48
C TRP A 125 -4.26 32.42 -22.77
N ALA A 126 -4.81 32.01 -23.91
CA ALA A 126 -4.49 32.63 -25.20
C ALA A 126 -4.85 34.13 -25.21
N ILE A 127 -6.02 34.50 -24.67
CA ILE A 127 -6.45 35.90 -24.52
C ILE A 127 -5.52 36.66 -23.56
N GLY A 128 -5.13 36.05 -22.44
CA GLY A 128 -4.19 36.64 -21.47
C GLY A 128 -2.82 36.97 -22.06
N LEU A 129 -2.38 36.24 -23.10
CA LEU A 129 -1.13 36.50 -23.81
C LEU A 129 -1.22 37.65 -24.82
N VAL A 130 -2.43 38.02 -25.29
CA VAL A 130 -2.62 39.06 -26.31
C VAL A 130 -1.97 40.40 -25.92
N PRO A 131 -2.14 40.95 -24.71
CA PRO A 131 -1.50 42.21 -24.32
C PRO A 131 0.03 42.14 -24.34
N VAL A 132 0.61 41.00 -23.93
CA VAL A 132 2.07 40.80 -23.95
C VAL A 132 2.57 40.82 -25.38
N VAL A 133 1.90 40.10 -26.29
CA VAL A 133 2.22 40.10 -27.72
C VAL A 133 2.06 41.49 -28.33
N LEU A 134 1.01 42.23 -27.99
CA LEU A 134 0.77 43.59 -28.47
C LEU A 134 1.83 44.58 -27.96
N ILE A 135 2.24 44.49 -26.70
CA ILE A 135 3.34 45.32 -26.17
C ILE A 135 4.64 45.00 -26.89
N LEU A 136 4.98 43.72 -27.03
CA LEU A 136 6.19 43.29 -27.71
C LEU A 136 6.18 43.75 -29.17
N THR A 137 5.08 43.58 -29.89
CA THR A 137 4.98 44.04 -31.29
C THR A 137 5.02 45.56 -31.42
N ALA A 138 4.41 46.32 -30.50
CA ALA A 138 4.41 47.78 -30.53
C ALA A 138 5.75 48.41 -30.13
N THR A 139 6.48 47.79 -29.20
CA THR A 139 7.76 48.32 -28.69
C THR A 139 8.99 47.82 -29.46
N TYR A 140 8.82 46.80 -30.29
CA TYR A 140 9.90 46.18 -31.05
C TYR A 140 9.91 46.67 -32.52
N ARG A 141 11.05 47.20 -33.00
CA ARG A 141 11.32 47.29 -34.45
C ARG A 141 12.06 46.02 -34.86
N PRO A 142 11.50 45.15 -35.71
CA PRO A 142 12.07 43.83 -35.94
C PRO A 142 13.40 43.91 -36.68
N GLY A 143 14.51 43.80 -35.96
CA GLY A 143 15.72 43.22 -36.53
C GLY A 143 15.45 41.73 -36.82
N ARG A 144 15.95 41.20 -37.94
CA ARG A 144 15.76 39.79 -38.37
C ARG A 144 15.98 38.75 -37.26
N ARG A 145 16.81 39.04 -36.27
CA ARG A 145 17.13 38.13 -35.16
C ARG A 145 15.98 37.93 -34.17
N ALA A 146 15.10 38.91 -34.00
CA ALA A 146 14.01 38.81 -33.02
C ALA A 146 12.69 38.32 -33.61
N VAL A 147 12.45 38.51 -34.90
CA VAL A 147 11.40 37.74 -35.60
C VAL A 147 11.70 36.26 -35.44
N ARG A 148 12.97 35.85 -35.58
CA ARG A 148 13.40 34.48 -35.31
C ARG A 148 13.20 34.05 -33.86
N ALA A 149 13.42 34.92 -32.88
CA ALA A 149 13.20 34.60 -31.47
C ALA A 149 11.71 34.44 -31.12
N VAL A 150 10.84 35.36 -31.56
CA VAL A 150 9.39 35.28 -31.31
C VAL A 150 8.78 34.11 -32.08
N SER A 151 9.18 33.88 -33.34
CA SER A 151 8.78 32.68 -34.08
C SER A 151 9.30 31.43 -33.41
N ALA A 152 10.53 31.42 -32.87
CA ALA A 152 11.04 30.28 -32.10
C ALA A 152 10.22 30.06 -30.84
N THR A 153 9.84 31.10 -30.09
CA THR A 153 8.99 30.93 -28.89
C THR A 153 7.60 30.41 -29.25
N VAL A 154 6.95 30.95 -30.29
CA VAL A 154 5.65 30.45 -30.76
C VAL A 154 5.75 29.03 -31.28
N VAL A 155 6.78 28.70 -32.04
CA VAL A 155 7.04 27.34 -32.53
C VAL A 155 7.36 26.41 -31.37
N VAL A 156 8.14 26.83 -30.37
CA VAL A 156 8.45 26.04 -29.18
C VAL A 156 7.19 25.82 -28.35
N SER A 157 6.35 26.84 -28.13
CA SER A 157 5.07 26.69 -27.43
C SER A 157 4.09 25.79 -28.20
N LEU A 158 4.02 25.89 -29.53
CA LEU A 158 3.24 24.98 -30.37
C LEU A 158 3.84 23.57 -30.39
N MET A 159 5.16 23.41 -30.40
CA MET A 159 5.84 22.12 -30.32
C MET A 159 5.62 21.48 -28.95
N PHE A 160 5.58 22.25 -27.85
CA PHE A 160 5.20 21.73 -26.54
C PHE A 160 3.71 21.37 -26.47
N GLY A 161 2.84 22.14 -27.14
CA GLY A 161 1.42 21.78 -27.29
C GLY A 161 1.19 20.51 -28.11
N VAL A 162 1.94 20.31 -29.20
CA VAL A 162 1.89 19.12 -30.05
C VAL A 162 2.67 17.94 -29.44
N ALA A 163 3.70 18.19 -28.63
CA ALA A 163 4.39 17.16 -27.86
C ALA A 163 3.59 16.72 -26.63
N ALA A 164 2.70 17.57 -26.11
CA ALA A 164 1.66 17.15 -25.16
C ALA A 164 0.56 16.30 -25.83
N ASP A 165 0.41 16.41 -27.16
CA ASP A 165 -0.39 15.53 -28.01
C ASP A 165 0.43 14.34 -28.57
N ALA A 166 1.72 14.25 -28.22
CA ALA A 166 2.49 13.05 -28.50
C ALA A 166 1.89 11.94 -27.64
N GLN A 167 1.44 10.90 -28.33
CA GLN A 167 0.71 9.74 -27.83
C GLN A 167 0.98 9.47 -26.34
N PRO A 168 -0.08 9.36 -25.50
CA PRO A 168 0.09 9.03 -24.09
C PRO A 168 1.03 7.83 -23.97
N PRO A 169 1.89 7.79 -22.93
CA PRO A 169 2.88 6.73 -22.75
C PRO A 169 2.19 5.40 -23.00
N ARG A 170 2.64 4.69 -24.06
CA ARG A 170 2.00 3.46 -24.53
C ARG A 170 1.75 2.58 -23.31
N THR A 171 0.48 2.31 -23.03
CA THR A 171 0.12 1.36 -21.99
C THR A 171 0.78 0.05 -22.36
N VAL A 172 1.53 -0.51 -21.42
CA VAL A 172 2.23 -1.79 -21.65
C VAL A 172 1.20 -2.90 -21.78
N MET A 173 0.09 -2.76 -21.04
CA MET A 173 -1.14 -3.51 -21.27
C MET A 173 -2.02 -2.79 -22.29
N THR A 174 -2.24 -3.43 -23.43
CA THR A 174 -3.18 -3.00 -24.46
C THR A 174 -4.53 -3.70 -24.34
N SER A 175 -4.55 -4.89 -23.75
CA SER A 175 -5.74 -5.67 -23.44
C SER A 175 -5.53 -6.40 -22.11
N PRO A 176 -6.59 -6.66 -21.32
CA PRO A 176 -6.51 -7.62 -20.24
C PRO A 176 -5.86 -8.92 -20.71
N ASP A 177 -6.19 -9.46 -21.89
CA ASP A 177 -5.63 -10.75 -22.35
C ASP A 177 -4.09 -10.79 -22.48
N ASP A 178 -3.40 -9.64 -22.44
CA ASP A 178 -1.95 -9.56 -22.40
C ASP A 178 -1.35 -10.29 -21.17
N TYR A 179 -2.10 -10.45 -20.06
CA TYR A 179 -1.65 -11.26 -18.92
C TYR A 179 -1.50 -12.75 -19.25
N LYS A 180 -2.29 -13.27 -20.20
CA LYS A 180 -2.21 -14.70 -20.60
C LYS A 180 -0.95 -14.98 -21.41
N ALA A 181 -0.41 -13.95 -22.07
CA ALA A 181 0.76 -14.06 -22.92
C ALA A 181 2.07 -14.10 -22.12
N VAL A 182 2.06 -13.68 -20.85
CA VAL A 182 3.24 -13.69 -19.99
C VAL A 182 3.28 -14.97 -19.18
N ARG A 183 4.35 -15.76 -19.38
CA ARG A 183 4.69 -16.85 -18.45
C ARG A 183 5.19 -16.25 -17.15
N TYR A 184 4.30 -16.16 -16.17
CA TYR A 184 4.68 -15.86 -14.79
C TYR A 184 5.30 -17.10 -14.14
N VAL A 185 6.39 -16.90 -13.40
CA VAL A 185 6.95 -17.91 -12.52
C VAL A 185 6.46 -17.61 -11.11
N ASP A 186 5.61 -18.49 -10.59
CA ASP A 186 5.27 -18.46 -9.17
C ASP A 186 6.53 -18.87 -8.39
N GLY A 187 7.12 -17.86 -7.76
CA GLY A 187 8.54 -17.82 -7.47
C GLY A 187 8.84 -18.32 -6.08
N GLU A 188 8.98 -19.63 -5.89
CA GLU A 188 9.82 -20.11 -4.77
C GLU A 188 11.31 -20.14 -5.14
N ASN A 189 11.64 -20.37 -6.42
CA ASN A 189 13.02 -20.57 -6.84
C ASN A 189 13.55 -19.44 -7.75
N THR A 190 14.57 -18.72 -7.25
CA THR A 190 15.24 -17.64 -7.97
C THR A 190 15.93 -18.08 -9.26
N GLU A 191 16.41 -19.33 -9.36
CA GLU A 191 17.01 -19.83 -10.60
C GLU A 191 15.97 -20.03 -11.71
N THR A 192 14.74 -20.44 -11.35
CA THR A 192 13.63 -20.51 -12.30
C THR A 192 13.26 -19.11 -12.79
N LEU A 193 13.22 -18.13 -11.88
CA LEU A 193 12.96 -16.72 -12.24
C LEU A 193 14.04 -16.17 -13.17
N ALA A 194 15.32 -16.40 -12.84
CA ALA A 194 16.45 -15.98 -13.66
C ALA A 194 16.36 -16.54 -15.08
N SER A 195 16.11 -17.86 -15.19
CA SER A 195 15.94 -18.54 -16.48
C SER A 195 14.79 -17.96 -17.29
N VAL A 196 13.64 -17.69 -16.68
CA VAL A 196 12.50 -17.10 -17.41
C VAL A 196 12.80 -15.68 -17.85
N VAL A 197 13.33 -14.83 -16.98
CA VAL A 197 13.64 -13.43 -17.32
C VAL A 197 14.63 -13.36 -18.49
N GLU A 198 15.63 -14.23 -18.54
CA GLU A 198 16.61 -14.29 -19.63
C GLU A 198 15.96 -14.45 -21.01
N HIS A 199 14.91 -15.27 -21.11
CA HIS A 199 14.22 -15.57 -22.36
C HIS A 199 13.13 -14.56 -22.75
N LEU A 200 12.77 -13.62 -21.85
CA LEU A 200 11.78 -12.58 -22.14
C LEU A 200 12.39 -11.38 -22.86
N SER A 201 11.72 -10.89 -23.90
CA SER A 201 12.03 -9.59 -24.51
C SER A 201 11.81 -8.44 -23.52
N GLN A 202 12.41 -7.27 -23.77
CA GLN A 202 12.25 -6.09 -22.93
C GLN A 202 10.77 -5.69 -22.74
N HIS A 203 9.95 -5.82 -23.79
CA HIS A 203 8.51 -5.56 -23.71
C HIS A 203 7.80 -6.56 -22.78
N GLN A 204 8.07 -7.86 -22.96
CA GLN A 204 7.48 -8.90 -22.13
C GLN A 204 7.91 -8.80 -20.67
N ARG A 205 9.15 -8.38 -20.41
CA ARG A 205 9.65 -8.09 -19.05
C ARG A 205 8.88 -6.95 -18.38
N ARG A 206 8.69 -5.83 -19.09
CA ARG A 206 7.89 -4.70 -18.60
C ARG A 206 6.44 -5.11 -18.33
N LEU A 207 5.86 -5.91 -19.21
CA LEU A 207 4.52 -6.45 -19.04
C LEU A 207 4.45 -7.38 -17.82
N ALA A 208 5.40 -8.29 -17.67
CA ALA A 208 5.48 -9.21 -16.53
C ALA A 208 5.58 -8.46 -15.18
N TYR A 209 6.37 -7.39 -15.14
CA TYR A 209 6.50 -6.51 -13.99
C TYR A 209 5.16 -5.83 -13.62
N VAL A 210 4.47 -5.24 -14.61
CA VAL A 210 3.18 -4.59 -14.37
C VAL A 210 2.14 -5.61 -13.91
N CYS A 211 2.10 -6.79 -14.55
CA CYS A 211 1.21 -7.88 -14.15
C CYS A 211 1.49 -8.35 -12.70
N SER A 212 2.76 -8.52 -12.31
CA SER A 212 3.10 -8.98 -10.96
C SER A 212 2.68 -7.97 -9.89
N LEU A 213 2.88 -6.68 -10.13
CA LEU A 213 2.46 -5.62 -9.21
C LEU A 213 0.94 -5.55 -9.06
N ARG A 214 0.20 -5.79 -10.15
CA ARG A 214 -1.27 -5.88 -10.15
C ARG A 214 -1.79 -7.21 -9.59
N GLY A 215 -0.91 -8.11 -9.13
CA GLY A 215 -1.29 -9.36 -8.45
C GLY A 215 -1.61 -10.53 -9.39
N TYR A 216 -1.07 -10.54 -10.61
CA TYR A 216 -1.31 -11.59 -11.61
C TYR A 216 -0.16 -12.60 -11.75
N PRO A 217 -0.48 -13.88 -12.02
CA PRO A 217 -1.79 -14.54 -11.99
C PRO A 217 -2.14 -14.92 -10.53
N GLY A 218 -3.20 -14.34 -9.99
CA GLY A 218 -3.61 -14.61 -8.61
C GLY A 218 -4.00 -16.07 -8.41
N LEU A 219 -3.12 -16.87 -7.80
CA LEU A 219 -3.46 -18.23 -7.36
C LEU A 219 -3.98 -18.27 -5.91
N LEU A 220 -3.78 -17.20 -5.11
CA LEU A 220 -4.15 -17.21 -3.69
C LEU A 220 -4.82 -15.94 -3.15
N ALA A 221 -4.98 -14.88 -3.95
CA ALA A 221 -5.75 -13.71 -3.52
C ALA A 221 -7.23 -13.88 -3.88
N SER A 222 -8.02 -14.38 -2.91
CA SER A 222 -9.50 -14.44 -2.89
C SER A 222 -10.22 -13.08 -3.10
N GLY A 223 -9.54 -12.09 -3.66
CA GLY A 223 -10.06 -10.75 -3.94
C GLY A 223 -9.19 -9.94 -4.90
N SER A 224 -8.33 -10.59 -5.71
CA SER A 224 -7.57 -9.87 -6.75
C SER A 224 -8.55 -9.31 -7.79
N LYS A 225 -8.88 -8.03 -7.61
CA LYS A 225 -9.73 -7.25 -8.50
C LYS A 225 -9.05 -7.27 -9.88
N ARG A 226 -9.81 -7.58 -10.93
CA ARG A 226 -9.29 -7.35 -12.29
C ARG A 226 -8.89 -5.88 -12.41
N PRO A 227 -7.79 -5.55 -13.10
CA PRO A 227 -7.46 -4.18 -13.37
C PRO A 227 -8.64 -3.58 -14.14
N THR A 228 -9.36 -2.70 -13.47
CA THR A 228 -10.46 -1.94 -14.05
C THR A 228 -9.88 -0.67 -14.67
N GLU A 229 -10.62 0.01 -15.55
CA GLU A 229 -10.28 1.40 -15.93
C GLU A 229 -10.12 2.31 -14.70
N ASP A 230 -10.70 1.92 -13.56
CA ASP A 230 -10.57 2.60 -12.26
C ASP A 230 -9.31 2.22 -11.46
N ASP A 231 -8.35 1.48 -12.02
CA ASP A 231 -7.08 1.26 -11.31
C ASP A 231 -6.36 2.61 -11.16
N PRO A 232 -6.03 3.03 -9.93
CA PRO A 232 -5.62 4.41 -9.64
C PRO A 232 -4.28 4.81 -10.26
N LEU A 233 -3.54 3.86 -10.86
CA LEU A 233 -2.20 4.07 -11.38
C LEU A 233 -2.07 3.55 -12.81
N SER A 234 -1.49 4.40 -13.67
CA SER A 234 -1.12 3.99 -15.02
C SER A 234 0.11 3.08 -15.03
N ASP A 235 0.22 2.24 -16.05
CA ASP A 235 1.38 1.36 -16.25
C ASP A 235 2.70 2.13 -16.25
N GLY A 236 2.70 3.35 -16.82
CA GLY A 236 3.87 4.22 -16.85
C GLY A 236 4.34 4.61 -15.46
N VAL A 237 3.43 4.91 -14.53
CA VAL A 237 3.78 5.23 -13.14
C VAL A 237 4.37 4.02 -12.42
N LEU A 238 3.80 2.83 -12.64
CA LEU A 238 4.33 1.59 -12.06
C LEU A 238 5.74 1.30 -12.60
N LEU A 239 5.94 1.40 -13.92
CA LEU A 239 7.25 1.21 -14.54
C LEU A 239 8.29 2.20 -14.02
N ASP A 240 7.98 3.49 -13.97
CA ASP A 240 8.88 4.51 -13.44
C ASP A 240 9.24 4.25 -11.97
N GLN A 241 8.27 3.81 -11.16
CA GLN A 241 8.53 3.38 -9.79
C GLN A 241 9.50 2.18 -9.74
N GLY A 242 9.32 1.18 -10.61
CA GLY A 242 10.24 0.05 -10.70
C GLY A 242 11.63 0.43 -11.16
N GLU A 243 11.75 1.29 -12.17
CA GLU A 243 13.02 1.79 -12.66
C GLU A 243 13.76 2.64 -11.59
N ARG A 244 13.04 3.41 -10.77
CA ARG A 244 13.60 4.06 -9.57
C ARG A 244 14.13 3.06 -8.55
N ALA A 245 13.34 2.02 -8.25
CA ALA A 245 13.78 0.97 -7.33
C ALA A 245 15.05 0.27 -7.83
N CYS A 246 15.15 0.02 -9.14
CA CYS A 246 16.34 -0.54 -9.79
C CYS A 246 17.59 0.35 -9.67
N ARG A 247 17.42 1.68 -9.57
CA ARG A 247 18.51 2.63 -9.33
C ARG A 247 18.94 2.72 -7.85
N GLY A 248 18.23 2.04 -6.96
CA GLY A 248 18.48 2.11 -5.51
C GLY A 248 17.92 3.37 -4.86
N ASP A 249 16.94 4.03 -5.50
CA ASP A 249 16.23 5.15 -4.87
C ASP A 249 15.58 4.67 -3.57
N LYS A 250 15.57 5.54 -2.55
CA LYS A 250 15.00 5.19 -1.24
C LYS A 250 13.54 4.80 -1.40
N GLN A 251 13.16 3.69 -0.76
CA GLN A 251 11.78 3.26 -0.66
C GLN A 251 10.93 4.40 -0.10
N MET A 252 9.88 4.78 -0.83
CA MET A 252 8.88 5.71 -0.31
C MET A 252 8.18 5.11 0.90
N SER A 253 7.71 5.95 1.82
CA SER A 253 6.93 5.50 2.97
C SER A 253 5.75 4.63 2.51
N PRO A 254 5.49 3.47 3.16
CA PRO A 254 4.31 2.66 2.87
C PRO A 254 2.99 3.46 2.90
N HIS A 255 2.92 4.48 3.76
CA HIS A 255 1.77 5.39 3.83
C HIS A 255 1.59 6.23 2.56
N ASP A 256 2.69 6.72 1.96
CA ASP A 256 2.64 7.53 0.73
C ASP A 256 2.33 6.67 -0.50
N LEU A 257 2.88 5.45 -0.53
CA LEU A 257 2.55 4.44 -1.53
C LEU A 257 1.08 4.02 -1.44
N GLY A 258 0.59 3.74 -0.23
CA GLY A 258 -0.80 3.35 0.02
C GLY A 258 -1.80 4.44 -0.39
N ARG A 259 -1.51 5.72 -0.10
CA ARG A 259 -2.32 6.86 -0.59
C ARG A 259 -2.40 6.94 -2.10
N ARG A 260 -1.38 6.45 -2.81
CA ARG A 260 -1.33 6.39 -4.27
C ARG A 260 -1.94 5.09 -4.84
N GLY A 261 -2.39 4.16 -4.00
CA GLY A 261 -2.81 2.83 -4.44
C GLY A 261 -1.65 1.97 -4.97
N ALA A 262 -0.40 2.29 -4.60
CA ALA A 262 0.79 1.53 -4.96
C ALA A 262 1.36 0.77 -3.75
N ARG A 263 2.23 -0.21 -4.04
CA ARG A 263 3.23 -0.72 -3.09
C ARG A 263 4.61 -0.68 -3.71
N TRP A 264 5.65 -0.68 -2.90
CA TRP A 264 7.03 -0.79 -3.40
C TRP A 264 7.23 -2.19 -4.01
N PRO A 265 7.93 -2.31 -5.16
CA PRO A 265 8.20 -3.61 -5.76
C PRO A 265 9.13 -4.43 -4.87
N THR A 266 8.90 -5.74 -4.81
CA THR A 266 9.82 -6.69 -4.20
C THR A 266 11.03 -6.92 -5.11
N THR A 267 12.12 -7.44 -4.55
CA THR A 267 13.32 -7.78 -5.33
C THR A 267 13.02 -8.80 -6.44
N LYS A 268 12.10 -9.76 -6.21
CA LYS A 268 11.63 -10.71 -7.24
C LYS A 268 10.96 -10.00 -8.41
N GLU A 269 10.16 -8.97 -8.14
CA GLU A 269 9.47 -8.22 -9.21
C GLU A 269 10.44 -7.30 -9.94
N MET A 270 11.38 -6.68 -9.22
CA MET A 270 12.45 -5.90 -9.84
C MET A 270 13.29 -6.72 -10.81
N ALA A 271 13.40 -8.05 -10.62
CA ALA A 271 14.13 -8.93 -11.54
C ALA A 271 13.62 -8.85 -12.98
N TYR A 272 12.35 -8.55 -13.20
CA TYR A 272 11.82 -8.33 -14.55
C TYR A 272 12.41 -7.07 -15.20
N LEU A 273 12.57 -5.97 -14.46
CA LEU A 273 13.06 -4.70 -15.01
C LEU A 273 14.59 -4.60 -15.03
N CYS A 274 15.26 -5.07 -13.98
CA CYS A 274 16.71 -4.96 -13.78
C CYS A 274 17.31 -6.27 -13.24
N PRO A 275 17.34 -7.35 -14.06
CA PRO A 275 17.81 -8.67 -13.62
C PRO A 275 19.23 -8.66 -13.06
N GLU A 276 20.13 -7.87 -13.65
CA GLU A 276 21.54 -7.78 -13.24
C GLU A 276 21.71 -7.29 -11.79
N THR A 277 20.81 -6.44 -11.30
CA THR A 277 20.85 -5.92 -9.92
C THR A 277 19.99 -6.76 -8.99
N ALA A 278 18.78 -7.12 -9.43
CA ALA A 278 17.79 -7.73 -8.57
C ALA A 278 18.02 -9.23 -8.34
N LEU A 279 18.50 -9.99 -9.33
CA LEU A 279 18.73 -11.43 -9.16
C LEU A 279 19.84 -11.72 -8.13
N PRO A 280 21.00 -11.03 -8.10
CA PRO A 280 21.98 -11.21 -7.03
C PRO A 280 21.43 -10.87 -5.64
N GLN A 281 20.67 -9.78 -5.51
CA GLN A 281 20.02 -9.41 -4.25
C GLN A 281 19.02 -10.46 -3.79
N GLN A 282 18.26 -11.04 -4.72
CA GLN A 282 17.30 -12.09 -4.42
C GLN A 282 18.01 -13.37 -3.97
N ARG A 283 19.10 -13.79 -4.65
CA ARG A 283 19.90 -14.95 -4.23
C ARG A 283 20.45 -14.78 -2.81
N GLU A 284 20.91 -13.58 -2.47
CA GLU A 284 21.36 -13.27 -1.10
C GLU A 284 20.21 -13.33 -0.08
N ALA A 285 19.03 -12.83 -0.44
CA ALA A 285 17.84 -12.93 0.40
C ALA A 285 17.43 -14.40 0.60
N ASP A 286 17.41 -15.21 -0.46
CA ASP A 286 17.11 -16.64 -0.39
C ASP A 286 18.13 -17.40 0.46
N ARG A 287 19.42 -17.08 0.33
CA ARG A 287 20.48 -17.65 1.18
C ARG A 287 20.23 -17.34 2.65
N ARG A 288 20.01 -16.07 2.99
CA ARG A 288 19.72 -15.64 4.38
C ARG A 288 18.45 -16.29 4.92
N ASN A 289 17.42 -16.41 4.09
CA ASN A 289 16.19 -17.11 4.45
C ASN A 289 16.44 -18.61 4.70
N ALA A 290 17.20 -19.28 3.83
CA ALA A 290 17.54 -20.69 4.00
C ALA A 290 18.40 -20.93 5.26
N GLU A 291 19.34 -20.04 5.56
CA GLU A 291 20.13 -20.06 6.80
C GLU A 291 19.23 -19.89 8.03
N SER A 292 18.33 -18.90 8.04
CA SER A 292 17.36 -18.67 9.11
C SER A 292 16.42 -19.86 9.32
N VAL A 293 15.88 -20.45 8.24
CA VAL A 293 15.04 -21.66 8.30
C VAL A 293 15.82 -22.85 8.87
N ALA A 294 17.09 -23.01 8.47
CA ALA A 294 17.94 -24.08 9.00
C ALA A 294 18.25 -23.88 10.49
N GLU A 295 18.52 -22.65 10.93
CA GLU A 295 18.70 -22.29 12.32
C GLU A 295 17.44 -22.55 13.15
N TYR A 296 16.29 -22.06 12.70
CA TYR A 296 15.00 -22.28 13.35
C TYR A 296 14.68 -23.78 13.46
N ARG A 297 14.95 -24.57 12.42
CA ARG A 297 14.78 -26.04 12.46
C ARG A 297 15.66 -26.69 13.54
N ARG A 298 16.92 -26.25 13.68
CA ARG A 298 17.84 -26.74 14.74
C ARG A 298 17.34 -26.35 16.13
N TYR A 299 16.87 -25.11 16.28
CA TYR A 299 16.26 -24.62 17.51
C TYR A 299 15.03 -25.46 17.88
N ARG A 300 14.08 -25.63 16.96
CA ARG A 300 12.84 -26.40 17.19
C ARG A 300 13.11 -27.83 17.66
N VAL A 301 14.09 -28.52 17.06
CA VAL A 301 14.50 -29.86 17.51
C VAL A 301 15.02 -29.86 18.95
N LYS A 302 15.86 -28.89 19.32
CA LYS A 302 16.41 -28.75 20.67
C LYS A 302 15.33 -28.38 21.70
N ALA A 303 14.50 -27.41 21.37
CA ALA A 303 13.40 -26.94 22.21
C ALA A 303 12.34 -28.04 22.42
N LEU A 304 11.98 -28.79 21.38
CA LEU A 304 11.08 -29.94 21.52
C LEU A 304 11.67 -31.04 22.41
N ALA A 305 12.96 -31.33 22.26
CA ALA A 305 13.64 -32.28 23.14
C ALA A 305 13.70 -31.76 24.59
N TYR A 306 13.87 -30.46 24.80
CA TYR A 306 13.78 -29.81 26.11
C TYR A 306 12.39 -30.00 26.71
N CYS A 307 11.33 -29.65 26.00
CA CYS A 307 9.95 -29.80 26.47
C CYS A 307 9.61 -31.26 26.82
N LYS A 308 10.06 -32.23 26.00
CA LYS A 308 9.85 -33.66 26.27
C LYS A 308 10.51 -34.14 27.56
N ARG A 309 11.67 -33.57 27.94
CA ARG A 309 12.37 -33.91 29.20
C ARG A 309 11.72 -33.27 30.42
N THR A 310 11.03 -32.14 30.27
CA THR A 310 10.41 -31.41 31.38
C THR A 310 8.98 -31.83 31.69
N VAL A 311 8.43 -32.81 30.94
CA VAL A 311 7.09 -33.36 31.13
C VAL A 311 6.92 -33.94 32.54
N PRO A 312 5.97 -33.43 33.34
CA PRO A 312 5.76 -33.93 34.70
C PRO A 312 5.25 -35.37 34.73
N HIS A 313 5.71 -36.17 35.69
CA HIS A 313 5.18 -37.52 35.92
C HIS A 313 3.70 -37.48 36.34
N GLY A 314 2.96 -38.54 36.03
CA GLY A 314 1.55 -38.64 36.38
C GLY A 314 0.94 -39.98 35.98
N PRO A 315 -0.37 -40.16 36.21
CA PRO A 315 -1.10 -41.34 35.78
C PRO A 315 -0.94 -41.58 34.28
N ARG A 316 -0.83 -42.85 33.86
CA ARG A 316 -0.62 -43.21 32.46
C ARG A 316 -1.84 -42.78 31.61
N PRO A 317 -1.67 -41.87 30.64
CA PRO A 317 -2.75 -41.46 29.75
C PRO A 317 -2.98 -42.49 28.64
N VAL A 318 -4.15 -42.42 28.02
CA VAL A 318 -4.47 -43.23 26.82
C VAL A 318 -3.77 -42.67 25.59
N ARG A 319 -3.67 -41.33 25.50
CA ARG A 319 -2.88 -40.63 24.48
C ARG A 319 -2.06 -39.52 25.13
N GLN A 320 -0.82 -39.37 24.70
CA GLN A 320 0.04 -38.25 25.08
C GLN A 320 0.84 -37.79 23.90
N PHE A 321 0.97 -36.47 23.74
CA PHE A 321 1.96 -35.87 22.88
C PHE A 321 2.52 -34.61 23.54
N THR A 322 3.70 -34.21 23.10
CA THR A 322 4.37 -32.98 23.51
C THR A 322 4.88 -32.31 22.25
N ASP A 323 4.56 -31.03 22.10
CA ASP A 323 5.01 -30.19 20.99
C ASP A 323 5.33 -28.76 21.48
N LEU A 324 5.87 -27.96 20.58
CA LEU A 324 6.04 -26.52 20.74
C LEU A 324 4.85 -25.83 20.10
N ILE A 325 4.28 -24.87 20.82
CA ILE A 325 3.22 -24.01 20.31
C ILE A 325 3.63 -22.55 20.50
N SER A 326 3.47 -21.73 19.46
CA SER A 326 3.70 -20.28 19.58
C SER A 326 2.40 -19.62 20.02
N GLY A 327 2.49 -18.72 21.01
CA GLY A 327 1.37 -17.87 21.39
C GLY A 327 1.01 -16.87 20.30
N GLY A 328 2.00 -16.45 19.49
CA GLY A 328 1.84 -15.45 18.45
C GLY A 328 1.29 -14.13 18.97
N GLU A 329 0.83 -13.27 18.06
CA GLU A 329 0.24 -11.97 18.41
C GLU A 329 -0.99 -12.08 19.32
N SER A 330 -1.70 -13.22 19.27
CA SER A 330 -2.88 -13.47 20.10
C SER A 330 -2.55 -14.03 21.49
N SER A 331 -1.28 -14.34 21.78
CA SER A 331 -0.83 -15.02 23.01
C SER A 331 -1.78 -16.15 23.44
N SER A 332 -2.17 -17.02 22.51
CA SER A 332 -3.17 -18.06 22.78
C SER A 332 -3.15 -19.21 21.76
N TYR A 333 -3.77 -20.31 22.15
CA TYR A 333 -4.07 -21.44 21.28
C TYR A 333 -5.42 -22.07 21.64
N SER A 334 -5.96 -22.90 20.75
CA SER A 334 -7.28 -23.50 20.90
C SER A 334 -7.25 -25.02 20.95
N VAL A 335 -8.28 -25.59 21.57
CA VAL A 335 -8.57 -27.03 21.60
C VAL A 335 -10.04 -27.22 21.26
N GLY A 336 -10.35 -28.02 20.23
CA GLY A 336 -11.73 -28.21 19.80
C GLY A 336 -11.92 -28.16 18.29
N SER A 337 -13.16 -27.93 17.91
CA SER A 337 -13.58 -27.75 16.52
C SER A 337 -14.48 -26.51 16.40
N GLY A 338 -14.19 -25.62 15.46
CA GLY A 338 -15.00 -24.44 15.17
C GLY A 338 -14.28 -23.11 15.36
N ASP A 339 -15.04 -22.03 15.27
CA ASP A 339 -14.58 -20.66 15.52
C ASP A 339 -14.18 -20.48 16.99
N ASP A 340 -13.00 -19.91 17.23
CA ASP A 340 -12.45 -19.67 18.56
C ASP A 340 -12.64 -18.22 19.05
N SER A 341 -13.20 -17.33 18.23
CA SER A 341 -13.40 -15.91 18.55
C SER A 341 -14.11 -15.70 19.90
N THR A 342 -15.20 -16.43 20.12
CA THR A 342 -16.02 -16.29 21.33
C THR A 342 -15.32 -16.88 22.56
N SER A 343 -14.57 -17.98 22.40
CA SER A 343 -13.79 -18.54 23.51
C SER A 343 -12.55 -17.71 23.80
N PHE A 344 -11.98 -17.02 22.81
CA PHE A 344 -10.85 -16.12 22.95
C PHE A 344 -11.20 -14.89 23.76
N ASP A 345 -12.27 -14.16 23.40
CA ASP A 345 -12.73 -12.99 24.17
C ASP A 345 -12.98 -13.33 25.64
N LYS A 346 -13.57 -14.50 25.88
CA LYS A 346 -13.81 -14.99 27.24
C LYS A 346 -12.53 -15.40 27.96
N ALA A 347 -11.57 -16.02 27.27
CA ALA A 347 -10.29 -16.41 27.86
C ALA A 347 -9.46 -15.18 28.27
N LEU A 348 -9.50 -14.11 27.48
CA LEU A 348 -8.91 -12.82 27.84
C LEU A 348 -9.51 -12.25 29.12
N HIS A 349 -10.84 -12.30 29.26
CA HIS A 349 -11.54 -11.85 30.46
C HIS A 349 -11.25 -12.73 31.68
N ASP A 350 -11.28 -14.06 31.50
CA ASP A 350 -11.14 -15.04 32.58
C ASP A 350 -9.67 -15.32 32.96
N GLY A 351 -8.73 -14.83 32.14
CA GLY A 351 -7.30 -14.72 32.42
C GLY A 351 -6.44 -15.95 32.11
N LEU A 352 -7.01 -17.10 31.73
CA LEU A 352 -6.23 -18.29 31.36
C LEU A 352 -6.91 -19.21 30.37
N VAL A 353 -8.16 -19.61 30.63
CA VAL A 353 -8.86 -20.59 29.80
C VAL A 353 -10.34 -20.31 29.80
N ALA A 354 -10.96 -20.45 28.63
CA ALA A 354 -12.40 -20.37 28.50
C ALA A 354 -12.90 -21.29 27.38
N ALA A 355 -14.10 -21.82 27.58
CA ALA A 355 -14.80 -22.61 26.58
C ALA A 355 -16.00 -21.83 26.02
N ALA A 356 -16.21 -21.95 24.70
CA ALA A 356 -17.39 -21.51 23.98
C ALA A 356 -17.81 -22.62 22.99
N GLY A 357 -18.90 -23.33 23.31
CA GLY A 357 -19.39 -24.43 22.48
C GLY A 357 -18.39 -25.59 22.39
N GLN A 358 -17.86 -25.81 21.17
CA GLN A 358 -16.94 -26.90 20.84
C GLN A 358 -15.47 -26.49 20.90
N THR A 359 -15.19 -25.23 21.20
CA THR A 359 -13.84 -24.67 21.22
C THR A 359 -13.46 -24.21 22.64
N VAL A 360 -12.21 -24.45 23.01
CA VAL A 360 -11.58 -23.97 24.23
C VAL A 360 -10.37 -23.17 23.85
N THR A 361 -10.29 -21.92 24.29
CA THR A 361 -9.10 -21.09 24.11
C THR A 361 -8.29 -21.07 25.41
N VAL A 362 -6.98 -21.23 25.28
CA VAL A 362 -6.01 -21.12 26.38
C VAL A 362 -5.07 -19.97 26.08
N SER A 363 -5.02 -18.99 26.97
CA SER A 363 -4.08 -17.87 26.90
C SER A 363 -2.70 -18.30 27.41
N THR A 364 -1.66 -17.86 26.72
CA THR A 364 -0.26 -17.95 27.13
C THR A 364 0.16 -16.65 27.83
N GLY A 365 1.34 -16.62 28.46
CA GLY A 365 2.01 -15.40 28.91
C GLY A 365 3.12 -14.92 27.95
N SER A 366 3.34 -15.64 26.86
CA SER A 366 4.38 -15.42 25.88
C SER A 366 3.80 -15.46 24.46
N GLU A 367 4.24 -14.57 23.58
CA GLU A 367 4.07 -14.63 22.12
C GLU A 367 5.05 -15.64 21.51
N GLY A 368 6.19 -15.85 22.18
CA GLY A 368 7.18 -16.90 21.88
C GLY A 368 6.67 -18.34 22.01
N ASP A 369 7.61 -19.30 21.94
CA ASP A 369 7.32 -20.73 22.01
C ASP A 369 6.99 -21.16 23.46
N VAL A 370 5.98 -22.01 23.61
CA VAL A 370 5.52 -22.62 24.86
C VAL A 370 5.64 -24.13 24.79
N CYS A 371 6.14 -24.75 25.86
CA CYS A 371 6.16 -26.21 25.97
C CYS A 371 4.76 -26.75 26.24
N LEU A 372 4.10 -27.32 25.23
CA LEU A 372 2.77 -27.91 25.37
C LEU A 372 2.86 -29.43 25.50
N THR A 373 2.26 -29.98 26.56
CA THR A 373 1.99 -31.40 26.69
C THR A 373 0.51 -31.64 26.86
N VAL A 374 -0.05 -32.57 26.08
CA VAL A 374 -1.45 -32.96 26.18
C VAL A 374 -1.56 -34.40 26.60
N ARG A 375 -2.47 -34.68 27.53
CA ARG A 375 -2.79 -36.02 28.02
C ARG A 375 -4.29 -36.26 27.96
N ALA A 376 -4.69 -37.27 27.20
CA ALA A 376 -6.07 -37.71 27.13
C ALA A 376 -6.29 -38.96 27.99
N TYR A 377 -7.36 -38.94 28.79
CA TYR A 377 -7.77 -40.03 29.67
C TYR A 377 -9.20 -40.47 29.34
N ARG A 378 -9.54 -41.70 29.73
CA ARG A 378 -10.92 -42.22 29.66
C ARG A 378 -11.75 -41.88 30.90
N GLU A 379 -11.08 -41.47 31.97
CA GLU A 379 -11.68 -41.11 33.25
C GLU A 379 -10.91 -39.92 33.84
N ALA A 380 -11.52 -39.19 34.77
CA ALA A 380 -10.90 -38.04 35.40
C ALA A 380 -9.65 -38.46 36.22
N PRO A 381 -8.44 -37.99 35.87
CA PRO A 381 -7.26 -38.26 36.68
C PRO A 381 -7.27 -37.40 37.96
N PRO A 382 -6.57 -37.83 39.03
CA PRO A 382 -6.42 -37.05 40.25
C PRO A 382 -5.96 -35.60 39.99
N LEU A 383 -6.50 -34.66 40.76
CA LEU A 383 -6.09 -33.26 40.69
C LEU A 383 -4.70 -33.08 41.30
N VAL A 384 -3.76 -32.53 40.52
CA VAL A 384 -2.39 -32.25 40.96
C VAL A 384 -2.10 -30.76 40.78
N THR A 385 -2.02 -30.01 41.89
CA THR A 385 -1.72 -28.57 41.88
C THR A 385 -0.28 -28.25 42.31
N LYS A 386 0.42 -29.22 42.90
CA LYS A 386 1.81 -29.05 43.35
C LYS A 386 2.74 -28.90 42.14
N GLY A 387 3.63 -27.91 42.17
CA GLY A 387 4.58 -27.63 41.08
C GLY A 387 4.02 -26.83 39.91
N TRP A 388 2.74 -26.43 39.97
CA TRP A 388 2.07 -25.58 38.99
C TRP A 388 1.76 -24.22 39.61
N GLU A 389 1.81 -23.14 38.83
CA GLU A 389 1.45 -21.79 39.27
C GLU A 389 -0.05 -21.55 39.11
N ARG A 390 -0.62 -22.07 38.02
CA ARG A 390 -2.05 -21.97 37.72
C ARG A 390 -2.63 -23.30 37.32
N VAL A 391 -3.85 -23.57 37.81
CA VAL A 391 -4.63 -24.74 37.41
C VAL A 391 -6.09 -24.34 37.28
N ALA A 392 -6.64 -24.52 36.08
CA ALA A 392 -8.04 -24.23 35.78
C ALA A 392 -8.66 -25.34 34.93
N GLU A 393 -9.97 -25.53 35.04
CA GLU A 393 -10.71 -26.56 34.32
C GLU A 393 -12.01 -26.02 33.75
N VAL A 394 -12.29 -26.36 32.50
CA VAL A 394 -13.50 -25.98 31.78
C VAL A 394 -14.14 -27.18 31.12
N GLY A 395 -15.44 -27.10 30.82
CA GLY A 395 -16.13 -28.12 30.03
C GLY A 395 -16.39 -27.65 28.61
N PHE A 396 -16.25 -28.55 27.65
CA PHE A 396 -16.56 -28.31 26.24
C PHE A 396 -17.25 -29.52 25.62
N ASP A 397 -17.84 -29.37 24.43
CA ASP A 397 -18.44 -30.47 23.68
C ASP A 397 -17.56 -30.86 22.50
N SER A 398 -17.45 -32.17 22.23
CA SER A 398 -16.82 -32.69 21.03
C SER A 398 -17.84 -33.57 20.32
N ALA A 399 -18.57 -33.01 19.37
CA ALA A 399 -19.70 -33.68 18.74
C ALA A 399 -19.28 -34.87 17.85
N ASP A 400 -18.09 -34.81 17.28
CA ASP A 400 -17.53 -35.85 16.41
C ASP A 400 -16.47 -36.72 17.11
N GLY A 401 -16.06 -36.36 18.34
CA GLY A 401 -14.99 -37.04 19.05
C GLY A 401 -13.61 -36.84 18.42
N ARG A 402 -13.42 -35.70 17.72
CA ARG A 402 -12.18 -35.38 16.99
C ARG A 402 -11.58 -34.03 17.33
N ALA A 403 -11.90 -33.47 18.50
CA ALA A 403 -11.24 -32.24 18.97
C ALA A 403 -9.70 -32.36 18.89
N GLU A 404 -9.08 -31.35 18.29
CA GLU A 404 -7.64 -31.25 18.04
C GLU A 404 -7.10 -29.97 18.70
N VAL A 405 -5.77 -29.86 18.78
CA VAL A 405 -5.11 -28.63 19.23
C VAL A 405 -4.74 -27.81 18.01
N GLY A 406 -5.06 -26.52 18.03
CA GLY A 406 -4.71 -25.58 16.98
C GLY A 406 -4.02 -24.33 17.53
N SER A 407 -3.19 -23.70 16.72
CA SER A 407 -2.72 -22.33 16.90
C SER A 407 -2.99 -21.55 15.62
N LEU A 408 -3.22 -20.24 15.74
CA LEU A 408 -3.53 -19.35 14.63
C LEU A 408 -2.44 -19.38 13.54
N TRP A 409 -1.18 -19.57 13.94
CA TRP A 409 -0.02 -19.41 13.05
C TRP A 409 0.60 -20.73 12.58
N ALA A 410 0.27 -21.84 13.23
CA ALA A 410 0.81 -23.14 12.84
C ALA A 410 -0.17 -24.26 13.24
N PRO A 411 -0.56 -25.13 12.29
CA PRO A 411 -1.27 -26.36 12.64
C PRO A 411 -0.34 -27.22 13.48
N VAL A 412 -0.87 -27.70 14.62
CA VAL A 412 -0.18 -28.70 15.43
C VAL A 412 -0.61 -30.06 14.89
N GLU A 413 0.35 -30.86 14.42
CA GLU A 413 0.08 -32.26 14.04
C GLU A 413 -0.13 -33.10 15.30
N ALA A 414 -1.34 -33.00 15.86
CA ALA A 414 -1.73 -33.69 17.09
C ALA A 414 -2.80 -34.74 16.80
N PRO A 415 -2.73 -35.94 17.41
CA PRO A 415 -3.86 -36.85 17.41
C PRO A 415 -5.04 -36.24 18.18
N PRO A 416 -6.29 -36.58 17.83
CA PRO A 416 -7.45 -36.08 18.55
C PRO A 416 -7.38 -36.33 20.07
N VAL A 417 -7.72 -35.31 20.85
CA VAL A 417 -7.57 -35.29 22.31
C VAL A 417 -8.74 -35.95 23.06
N THR A 418 -9.78 -36.35 22.32
CA THR A 418 -11.03 -36.91 22.85
C THR A 418 -11.02 -38.43 22.80
N ALA A 419 -10.44 -39.04 23.84
CA ALA A 419 -10.14 -40.48 23.89
C ALA A 419 -11.35 -41.41 24.10
N ALA A 420 -12.55 -40.86 24.35
CA ALA A 420 -13.79 -41.62 24.58
C ALA A 420 -14.84 -41.45 23.47
N GLY A 421 -14.46 -40.85 22.32
CA GLY A 421 -15.37 -40.59 21.20
C GLY A 421 -16.23 -39.34 21.39
N PRO A 422 -17.34 -39.21 20.66
CA PRO A 422 -18.27 -38.08 20.78
C PRO A 422 -18.81 -37.89 22.20
N GLY A 423 -18.92 -36.63 22.63
CA GLY A 423 -19.61 -36.28 23.88
C GLY A 423 -19.03 -35.08 24.61
N PRO A 424 -19.48 -34.86 25.86
CA PRO A 424 -18.99 -33.78 26.70
C PRO A 424 -17.66 -34.15 27.37
N TYR A 425 -16.73 -33.21 27.36
CA TYR A 425 -15.39 -33.34 27.93
C TYR A 425 -15.08 -32.23 28.92
N ARG A 426 -14.11 -32.52 29.78
CA ARG A 426 -13.43 -31.56 30.66
C ARG A 426 -11.99 -31.40 30.16
N LEU A 427 -11.54 -30.16 30.16
CA LEU A 427 -10.18 -29.77 29.85
C LEU A 427 -9.61 -29.04 31.06
N ARG A 428 -8.58 -29.63 31.66
CA ARG A 428 -7.83 -29.04 32.77
C ARG A 428 -6.47 -28.56 32.27
N VAL A 429 -6.22 -27.26 32.43
CA VAL A 429 -4.96 -26.59 32.10
C VAL A 429 -4.12 -26.47 33.36
N HIS A 430 -2.85 -26.87 33.28
CA HIS A 430 -1.86 -26.55 34.30
C HIS A 430 -0.74 -25.74 33.65
N VAL A 431 -0.38 -24.62 34.28
CA VAL A 431 0.62 -23.69 33.75
C VAL A 431 1.66 -23.37 34.82
N ARG A 432 2.91 -23.24 34.37
CA ARG A 432 4.04 -22.71 35.15
C ARG A 432 4.99 -21.94 34.23
N GLY A 433 5.80 -21.04 34.81
CA GLY A 433 6.74 -20.21 34.06
C GLY A 433 6.07 -19.15 33.21
N ARG A 434 4.80 -18.80 33.49
CA ARG A 434 4.03 -17.81 32.71
C ARG A 434 4.47 -16.37 32.97
N ASN A 435 4.99 -16.11 34.17
CA ASN A 435 5.48 -14.79 34.58
C ASN A 435 6.98 -14.60 34.32
N GLU A 436 7.63 -15.61 33.73
CA GLU A 436 9.03 -15.50 33.36
C GLU A 436 9.18 -14.53 32.17
N PRO A 437 10.33 -13.83 32.04
CA PRO A 437 10.58 -12.99 30.88
C PRO A 437 10.46 -13.80 29.60
N GLU A 438 9.79 -13.20 28.62
CA GLU A 438 9.51 -13.82 27.33
C GLU A 438 10.78 -14.39 26.70
N ALA A 439 10.64 -15.59 26.12
CA ALA A 439 11.74 -16.31 25.50
C ALA A 439 11.44 -16.48 24.01
N PHE A 440 12.29 -15.88 23.18
CA PHE A 440 12.26 -16.04 21.72
C PHE A 440 13.41 -16.92 21.26
N SER A 441 13.25 -17.57 20.10
CA SER A 441 14.34 -18.31 19.45
C SER A 441 15.60 -17.43 19.39
N PRO A 442 16.76 -17.93 19.85
CA PRO A 442 17.09 -19.33 20.15
C PRO A 442 16.94 -19.77 21.63
N GLU A 443 16.35 -18.95 22.50
CA GLU A 443 16.16 -19.27 23.92
C GLU A 443 15.10 -20.37 24.13
N MET A 444 15.32 -21.24 25.12
CA MET A 444 14.38 -22.33 25.42
C MET A 444 13.09 -21.77 26.04
N PRO A 445 11.91 -22.33 25.71
CA PRO A 445 10.64 -21.97 26.33
C PRO A 445 10.68 -22.05 27.85
N LYS A 446 10.26 -20.98 28.53
CA LYS A 446 10.14 -20.97 30.00
C LYS A 446 8.74 -21.36 30.46
N GLU A 447 7.73 -20.99 29.69
CA GLU A 447 6.33 -21.34 29.94
C GLU A 447 6.05 -22.80 29.56
N HIS A 448 5.39 -23.52 30.47
CA HIS A 448 5.05 -24.93 30.31
C HIS A 448 3.57 -25.16 30.59
N HIS A 449 2.90 -25.80 29.64
CA HIS A 449 1.48 -26.13 29.71
C HIS A 449 1.29 -27.65 29.74
N LEU A 450 0.51 -28.13 30.70
CA LEU A 450 -0.04 -29.49 30.70
C LEU A 450 -1.56 -29.43 30.58
N ILE A 451 -2.06 -29.88 29.44
CA ILE A 451 -3.47 -30.03 29.15
C ILE A 451 -3.89 -31.46 29.44
N VAL A 452 -4.95 -31.61 30.23
CA VAL A 452 -5.52 -32.89 30.62
C VAL A 452 -6.96 -32.92 30.15
N VAL A 453 -7.28 -33.84 29.23
CA VAL A 453 -8.61 -33.99 28.64
C VAL A 453 -9.21 -35.32 29.08
N PHE A 454 -10.45 -35.28 29.58
CA PHE A 454 -11.18 -36.47 30.05
C PHE A 454 -12.70 -36.28 29.92
N PRO A 455 -13.50 -37.36 29.83
CA PRO A 455 -14.95 -37.25 29.75
C PRO A 455 -15.55 -36.58 30.99
N GLY A 456 -16.54 -35.70 30.80
CA GLY A 456 -17.25 -35.09 31.93
C GLY A 456 -18.32 -34.10 31.48
N ARG A 457 -19.45 -34.08 32.21
CA ARG A 457 -20.66 -33.34 31.81
C ARG A 457 -20.71 -31.88 32.26
N SER A 458 -19.91 -31.51 33.26
CA SER A 458 -19.94 -30.15 33.81
C SER A 458 -19.39 -29.13 32.80
N LYS A 459 -20.13 -28.04 32.57
CA LYS A 459 -19.67 -26.87 31.79
C LYS A 459 -19.09 -25.76 32.65
N LYS A 460 -19.19 -25.91 33.98
CA LYS A 460 -18.73 -24.90 34.94
C LYS A 460 -17.22 -24.75 34.87
N GLN A 461 -16.74 -23.51 34.78
CA GLN A 461 -15.32 -23.22 34.94
C GLN A 461 -14.92 -23.29 36.42
N GLU A 462 -13.81 -23.96 36.69
CA GLU A 462 -13.27 -24.14 38.03
C GLU A 462 -11.81 -23.70 38.05
N LEU A 463 -11.48 -22.80 38.98
CA LEU A 463 -10.13 -22.34 39.22
C LEU A 463 -9.61 -23.02 40.49
N PHE A 464 -8.64 -23.93 40.33
CA PHE A 464 -8.08 -24.70 41.45
C PHE A 464 -6.86 -24.03 42.07
N LYS A 465 -6.10 -23.26 41.28
CA LYS A 465 -4.92 -22.53 41.75
C LYS A 465 -4.67 -21.30 40.89
N ASN A 466 -4.33 -20.19 41.54
CA ASN A 466 -3.86 -18.97 40.89
C ASN A 466 -2.80 -18.29 41.75
N ALA A 467 -1.53 -18.37 41.36
CA ALA A 467 -0.40 -17.78 42.08
C ALA A 467 -0.09 -16.32 41.71
N GLU A 468 -0.88 -15.70 40.82
CA GLU A 468 -0.72 -14.29 40.40
C GLU A 468 -1.60 -13.31 41.21
N ARG A 469 -2.17 -13.77 42.34
CA ARG A 469 -2.93 -12.92 43.28
C ARG A 469 -2.31 -12.94 44.67
#